data_AF-A0A1F8Y215-F1
#
_entry.id   AF-A0A1F8Y215-F1
#
_cell.length_a   1.000
_cell.length_b   1.000
_cell.length_c   1.000
_cell.angle_alpha   90.00
_cell.angle_beta   90.00
_cell.angle_gamma   90.00
#
_symmetry.space_group_name_H-M   'P 1'
#
loop_
_entity.id
_entity.type
_entity.pdbx_description
1 polymer ?
#
loop_
_entity_poly.entity_id
_entity_poly.type
_entity_poly.pdbx_seq_one_letter_code
_entity_poly.pdbx_strand_id
1 'polypeptide(L)'
;MARLKASNPEIWKRDSLALLAEERCPVCVRLAREIPRHFFWFVNEHYYEVETITELRQSYGFCPAHTMDLLQTRSGSVMTTVFSYLTEYALSRLEYARALLDHPRSGRPGRFLCRKAAEALRPRRVCRACRDLGWQEDHMMTVLLQSLPDPDVQRAYEQSPGLCLPHLHRAGRLAGWDASLFLIAHTRQRLREAESASHAYNGLLEVVAGIDHGRILRRRSGKGKEMSSSKIQQGLPSRSWSPKFDWFLAEIGEPGCLVCNACAQSFGHYLGWLAREMKLVRSPSEHWDPSWRVCPSHFWDLYASGHEHAAELIAGHTALEWLWKLEDLSLHLADRPSRRLMGRMVAVFAALSQRSGGSMEKPDGLWGMVSGLLESPEAKLNRMRAVAFRDESCEACTHLRVTTYRTLDFLLRIMEAPAGRDAYANGSGLCLRHCIAAASIADNPAALSEILQTQIVRLRTLEWELEEYSRKINWSVRYEPKGPEQDAWLRAAQRFCGVGLGDG
;
A
#
# COMPACT_ATOMS: atom_id res chain seq x y z
N MET A 1 3.70 -14.44 16.30
CA MET A 1 2.43 -14.99 16.81
C MET A 1 2.59 -15.28 18.30
N ALA A 2 2.49 -14.26 19.14
CA ALA A 2 2.43 -14.45 20.59
C ALA A 2 1.16 -15.27 20.89
N ARG A 3 1.29 -16.29 21.72
CA ARG A 3 0.20 -17.16 22.19
C ARG A 3 -0.94 -16.28 22.71
N LEU A 4 -1.99 -16.13 21.91
CA LEU A 4 -3.30 -15.69 22.40
C LEU A 4 -3.69 -16.73 23.46
N LYS A 5 -3.62 -16.33 24.74
CA LYS A 5 -4.13 -17.13 25.87
C LYS A 5 -5.51 -17.64 25.50
N ALA A 6 -5.79 -18.91 25.82
CA ALA A 6 -7.09 -19.57 25.61
C ALA A 6 -8.23 -18.59 25.88
N SER A 7 -8.76 -18.03 24.81
CA SER A 7 -9.86 -17.10 24.80
C SER A 7 -11.12 -17.87 25.16
N ASN A 8 -12.05 -17.20 25.84
CA ASN A 8 -13.36 -17.77 26.10
C ASN A 8 -14.11 -17.89 24.75
N PRO A 9 -14.45 -19.11 24.28
CA PRO A 9 -15.13 -19.31 22.99
C PRO A 9 -16.43 -18.50 22.87
N GLU A 10 -17.13 -18.28 23.99
CA GLU A 10 -18.36 -17.47 24.03
C GLU A 10 -18.12 -15.99 23.70
N ILE A 11 -16.98 -15.43 24.12
CA ILE A 11 -16.63 -14.04 23.78
C ILE A 11 -16.40 -13.93 22.28
N TRP A 12 -15.66 -14.86 21.70
CA TRP A 12 -15.37 -14.87 20.26
C TRP A 12 -16.60 -15.11 19.39
N LYS A 13 -17.51 -15.98 19.84
CA LYS A 13 -18.82 -16.15 19.21
C LYS A 13 -19.59 -14.83 19.20
N ARG A 14 -19.75 -14.20 20.36
CA ARG A 14 -20.48 -12.92 20.48
C ARG A 14 -19.84 -11.84 19.60
N ASP A 15 -18.53 -11.71 19.64
CA ASP A 15 -17.80 -10.71 18.87
C ASP A 15 -17.90 -10.98 17.36
N SER A 16 -17.92 -12.26 16.93
CA SER A 16 -18.17 -12.64 15.54
C SER A 16 -19.60 -12.33 15.09
N LEU A 17 -20.60 -12.60 15.93
CA LEU A 17 -22.00 -12.26 15.61
C LEU A 17 -22.19 -10.75 15.49
N ALA A 18 -21.56 -9.96 16.36
CA ALA A 18 -21.57 -8.49 16.27
C ALA A 18 -20.86 -8.00 15.00
N LEU A 19 -19.74 -8.63 14.63
CA LEU A 19 -19.01 -8.34 13.39
C LEU A 19 -19.90 -8.61 12.15
N LEU A 20 -20.60 -9.74 12.11
CA LEU A 20 -21.42 -10.16 10.97
C LEU A 20 -22.74 -9.39 10.80
N ALA A 21 -23.10 -8.53 11.76
CA ALA A 21 -24.29 -7.68 11.68
C ALA A 21 -24.11 -6.42 10.79
N GLU A 22 -22.91 -6.18 10.27
CA GLU A 22 -22.64 -5.02 9.41
C GLU A 22 -23.27 -5.17 8.00
N GLU A 23 -23.69 -4.05 7.42
CA GLU A 23 -24.39 -4.00 6.11
C GLU A 23 -23.47 -4.18 4.89
N ARG A 24 -22.15 -4.23 5.09
CA ARG A 24 -21.14 -4.48 4.05
C ARG A 24 -20.10 -5.46 4.59
N CYS A 25 -18.98 -5.65 3.87
CA CYS A 25 -17.88 -6.48 4.37
C CYS A 25 -17.49 -6.05 5.79
N PRO A 26 -17.66 -6.92 6.79
CA PRO A 26 -17.68 -6.48 8.18
C PRO A 26 -16.30 -6.01 8.67
N VAL A 27 -15.25 -6.58 8.11
CA VAL A 27 -13.86 -6.21 8.36
C VAL A 27 -13.56 -4.83 7.79
N CYS A 28 -13.98 -4.57 6.54
CA CYS A 28 -13.85 -3.25 5.92
C CYS A 28 -14.56 -2.19 6.78
N VAL A 29 -15.81 -2.45 7.16
CA VAL A 29 -16.59 -1.47 7.95
C VAL A 29 -15.90 -1.16 9.28
N ARG A 30 -15.42 -2.19 9.97
CA ARG A 30 -14.73 -2.01 11.25
C ARG A 30 -13.42 -1.25 11.09
N LEU A 31 -12.58 -1.60 10.12
CA LEU A 31 -11.33 -0.88 9.84
C LEU A 31 -11.55 0.59 9.46
N ALA A 32 -12.59 0.87 8.65
CA ALA A 32 -12.94 2.23 8.28
C ALA A 32 -13.35 3.08 9.50
N ARG A 33 -14.00 2.48 10.51
CA ARG A 33 -14.33 3.15 11.77
C ARG A 33 -13.11 3.28 12.72
N GLU A 34 -12.15 2.37 12.62
CA GLU A 34 -10.96 2.40 13.48
C GLU A 34 -9.94 3.46 13.09
N ILE A 35 -9.86 3.88 11.81
CA ILE A 35 -8.93 4.95 11.38
C ILE A 35 -9.22 6.29 12.12
N PRO A 36 -10.44 6.86 12.08
CA PRO A 36 -10.73 8.10 12.82
C PRO A 36 -10.55 7.93 14.33
N ARG A 37 -10.90 6.76 14.87
CA ARG A 37 -10.73 6.46 16.30
C ARG A 37 -9.26 6.45 16.70
N HIS A 38 -8.40 5.84 15.89
CA HIS A 38 -6.95 5.84 16.10
C HIS A 38 -6.42 7.27 16.22
N PHE A 39 -6.77 8.15 15.27
CA PHE A 39 -6.28 9.52 15.29
C PHE A 39 -6.91 10.39 16.38
N PHE A 40 -8.15 10.11 16.75
CA PHE A 40 -8.78 10.74 17.91
C PHE A 40 -7.96 10.47 19.18
N TRP A 41 -7.69 9.21 19.52
CA TRP A 41 -6.90 8.88 20.71
C TRP A 41 -5.44 9.32 20.58
N PHE A 42 -4.86 9.26 19.38
CA PHE A 42 -3.50 9.74 19.15
C PHE A 42 -3.34 11.23 19.49
N VAL A 43 -4.24 12.07 18.99
CA VAL A 43 -4.19 13.53 19.19
C VAL A 43 -4.46 13.91 20.65
N ASN A 44 -5.36 13.19 21.33
CA ASN A 44 -5.74 13.53 22.70
C ASN A 44 -4.79 12.93 23.76
N GLU A 45 -4.23 11.76 23.52
CA GLU A 45 -3.54 10.99 24.57
C GLU A 45 -2.15 10.49 24.18
N HIS A 46 -1.94 9.99 22.95
CA HIS A 46 -0.72 9.22 22.68
C HIS A 46 0.46 10.02 22.11
N TYR A 47 0.25 11.21 21.53
CA TYR A 47 1.30 11.89 20.76
C TYR A 47 2.57 12.28 21.56
N TYR A 48 2.45 12.38 22.90
CA TYR A 48 3.54 12.75 23.82
C TYR A 48 4.15 11.56 24.57
N GLU A 49 3.63 10.34 24.39
CA GLU A 49 4.19 9.15 25.04
C GLU A 49 5.57 8.79 24.46
N VAL A 50 6.51 8.39 25.33
CA VAL A 50 7.90 8.10 24.95
C VAL A 50 7.99 6.98 23.90
N GLU A 51 7.19 5.92 24.07
CA GLU A 51 7.10 4.81 23.13
C GLU A 51 6.56 5.28 21.78
N THR A 52 5.52 6.12 21.79
CA THR A 52 4.91 6.68 20.58
C THR A 52 5.87 7.57 19.81
N ILE A 53 6.57 8.47 20.50
CA ILE A 53 7.62 9.32 19.91
C ILE A 53 8.73 8.47 19.28
N THR A 54 9.17 7.42 20.00
CA THR A 54 10.23 6.52 19.53
C THR A 54 9.80 5.76 18.26
N GLU A 55 8.59 5.24 18.22
CA GLU A 55 8.04 4.55 17.06
C GLU A 55 7.92 5.48 15.85
N LEU A 56 7.38 6.68 16.05
CA LEU A 56 7.24 7.68 14.99
C LEU A 56 8.59 8.14 14.45
N ARG A 57 9.58 8.41 15.31
CA ARG A 57 10.95 8.70 14.86
C ARG A 57 11.50 7.56 14.00
N GLN A 58 11.36 6.31 14.44
CA GLN A 58 11.86 5.14 13.71
C GLN A 58 11.13 4.87 12.38
N SER A 59 9.91 5.35 12.21
CA SER A 59 9.15 5.27 10.95
C SER A 59 9.18 6.55 10.12
N TYR A 60 9.85 7.62 10.59
CA TYR A 60 9.77 8.98 10.05
C TYR A 60 8.32 9.52 9.97
N GLY A 61 7.50 9.18 10.96
CA GLY A 61 6.09 9.56 11.06
C GLY A 61 5.15 8.50 10.47
N PHE A 62 3.98 8.95 10.01
CA PHE A 62 2.97 8.11 9.38
C PHE A 62 3.23 7.97 7.87
N CYS A 63 2.60 6.98 7.22
CA CYS A 63 2.64 6.88 5.75
C CYS A 63 1.82 8.02 5.12
N PRO A 64 1.91 8.27 3.79
CA PRO A 64 1.15 9.33 3.13
C PRO A 64 -0.36 9.32 3.41
N ALA A 65 -1.00 8.15 3.38
CA ALA A 65 -2.42 8.00 3.69
C ALA A 65 -2.74 8.41 5.13
N HIS A 66 -2.01 7.83 6.09
CA HIS A 66 -2.23 8.09 7.51
C HIS A 66 -1.75 9.49 7.96
N THR A 67 -0.82 10.10 7.23
CA THR A 67 -0.49 11.52 7.42
C THR A 67 -1.67 12.39 7.00
N MET A 68 -2.35 12.06 5.89
CA MET A 68 -3.55 12.77 5.50
C MET A 68 -4.69 12.61 6.51
N ASP A 69 -4.89 11.42 7.07
CA ASP A 69 -5.86 11.20 8.13
C ASP A 69 -5.54 12.04 9.39
N LEU A 70 -4.25 12.11 9.77
CA LEU A 70 -3.81 13.01 10.83
C LEU A 70 -4.10 14.49 10.50
N LEU A 71 -3.81 14.94 9.28
CA LEU A 71 -4.11 16.33 8.86
C LEU A 71 -5.60 16.67 8.96
N GLN A 72 -6.49 15.69 8.81
CA GLN A 72 -7.95 15.90 8.93
C GLN A 72 -8.41 16.20 10.35
N THR A 73 -7.63 15.83 11.37
CA THR A 73 -7.93 16.19 12.77
C THR A 73 -7.86 17.70 13.00
N ARG A 74 -7.18 18.45 12.11
CA ARG A 74 -6.96 19.90 12.18
C ARG A 74 -6.30 20.37 13.49
N SER A 75 -5.62 19.47 14.19
CA SER A 75 -4.90 19.76 15.43
C SER A 75 -3.50 20.33 15.17
N GLY A 76 -3.44 21.60 14.75
CA GLY A 76 -2.19 22.29 14.37
C GLY A 76 -1.09 22.21 15.43
N SER A 77 -1.41 22.44 16.71
CA SER A 77 -0.46 22.35 17.83
C SER A 77 0.15 20.95 18.00
N VAL A 78 -0.67 19.91 17.92
CA VAL A 78 -0.23 18.51 18.00
C VAL A 78 0.65 18.18 16.80
N MET A 79 0.24 18.56 15.59
CA MET A 79 1.04 18.32 14.38
C MET A 79 2.38 19.04 14.43
N THR A 80 2.43 20.28 14.91
CA THR A 80 3.71 20.98 15.14
C THR A 80 4.59 20.18 16.09
N THR A 81 4.06 19.76 17.25
CA THR A 81 4.82 18.96 18.22
C THR A 81 5.35 17.67 17.60
N VAL A 82 4.50 16.96 16.85
CA VAL A 82 4.87 15.73 16.15
C VAL A 82 5.99 15.98 15.15
N PHE A 83 5.85 16.99 14.28
CA PHE A 83 6.85 17.29 13.27
C PHE A 83 8.14 17.89 13.85
N SER A 84 8.12 18.54 15.02
CA SER A 84 9.34 19.01 15.69
C SER A 84 10.26 17.85 16.05
N TYR A 85 9.79 16.84 16.80
CA TYR A 85 10.66 15.71 17.19
C TYR A 85 11.00 14.78 16.02
N LEU A 86 10.19 14.79 14.95
CA LEU A 86 10.51 14.08 13.70
C LEU A 86 11.59 14.83 12.90
N THR A 87 11.54 16.16 12.87
CA THR A 87 12.50 17.01 12.16
C THR A 87 13.87 16.92 12.81
N GLU A 88 13.95 17.04 14.13
CA GLU A 88 15.18 16.84 14.91
C GLU A 88 15.81 15.46 14.61
N TYR A 89 15.00 14.40 14.65
CA TYR A 89 15.46 13.05 14.35
C TYR A 89 15.92 12.92 12.89
N ALA A 90 15.15 13.45 11.93
CA ALA A 90 15.50 13.39 10.52
C ALA A 90 16.80 14.15 10.21
N LEU A 91 17.00 15.33 10.79
CA LEU A 91 18.22 16.12 10.69
C LEU A 91 19.44 15.32 11.17
N SER A 92 19.36 14.73 12.37
CA SER A 92 20.44 13.88 12.90
C SER A 92 20.80 12.72 11.96
N ARG A 93 19.80 12.06 11.35
CA ARG A 93 20.04 10.97 10.40
C ARG A 93 20.65 11.46 9.08
N LEU A 94 20.19 12.61 8.57
CA LEU A 94 20.71 13.21 7.33
C LEU A 94 22.14 13.71 7.49
N GLU A 95 22.45 14.37 8.59
CA GLU A 95 23.81 14.85 8.91
C GLU A 95 24.78 13.69 9.06
N TYR A 96 24.37 12.62 9.76
CA TYR A 96 25.18 11.41 9.86
C TYR A 96 25.39 10.75 8.49
N ALA A 97 24.34 10.65 7.67
CA ALA A 97 24.44 10.09 6.32
C ALA A 97 25.36 10.92 5.42
N ARG A 98 25.31 12.26 5.52
CA ARG A 98 26.18 13.18 4.77
C ARG A 98 27.64 13.08 5.22
N ALA A 99 27.90 13.01 6.52
CA ALA A 99 29.25 12.84 7.06
C ALA A 99 29.94 11.56 6.55
N LEU A 100 29.17 10.48 6.30
CA LEU A 100 29.70 9.26 5.68
C LEU A 100 30.16 9.46 4.23
N LEU A 101 29.59 10.44 3.52
CA LEU A 101 29.92 10.77 2.12
C LEU A 101 31.10 11.74 2.06
N ASP A 102 31.13 12.76 2.92
CA ASP A 102 32.12 13.84 2.91
C ASP A 102 33.50 13.41 3.49
N HIS A 103 33.51 12.39 4.36
CA HIS A 103 34.73 11.85 4.96
C HIS A 103 34.97 10.39 4.55
N PRO A 104 35.29 10.12 3.27
CA PRO A 104 35.54 8.77 2.80
C PRO A 104 36.78 8.21 3.51
N ARG A 105 36.63 7.08 4.21
CA ARG A 105 37.80 6.28 4.61
C ARG A 105 38.52 5.82 3.34
N SER A 106 39.85 5.94 3.32
CA SER A 106 40.67 5.68 2.14
C SER A 106 40.36 4.33 1.47
N GLY A 107 40.22 4.33 0.14
CA GLY A 107 40.11 3.12 -0.69
C GLY A 107 38.72 2.51 -0.89
N ARG A 108 37.64 3.10 -0.36
CA ARG A 108 36.28 2.55 -0.54
C ARG A 108 35.60 3.08 -1.82
N PRO A 109 34.91 2.22 -2.61
CA PRO A 109 34.15 2.67 -3.78
C PRO A 109 33.00 3.62 -3.41
N GLY A 110 32.70 4.63 -4.25
CA GLY A 110 31.62 5.59 -4.02
C GLY A 110 30.26 4.93 -3.73
N ARG A 111 29.88 3.91 -4.52
CA ARG A 111 28.65 3.12 -4.31
C ARG A 111 28.53 2.52 -2.90
N PHE A 112 29.66 2.16 -2.29
CA PHE A 112 29.67 1.57 -0.95
C PHE A 112 29.29 2.64 0.09
N LEU A 113 29.77 3.88 -0.08
CA LEU A 113 29.43 5.00 0.78
C LEU A 113 27.94 5.37 0.63
N CYS A 114 27.44 5.45 -0.61
CA CYS A 114 26.00 5.69 -0.88
C CYS A 114 25.12 4.62 -0.22
N ARG A 115 25.50 3.34 -0.31
CA ARG A 115 24.78 2.25 0.38
C ARG A 115 24.77 2.43 1.90
N LYS A 116 25.90 2.85 2.50
CA LYS A 116 25.97 3.09 3.95
C LYS A 116 25.13 4.29 4.38
N ALA A 117 25.13 5.36 3.59
CA ALA A 117 24.23 6.50 3.79
C ALA A 117 22.75 6.07 3.69
N ALA A 118 22.40 5.27 2.67
CA ALA A 118 21.05 4.72 2.51
C ALA A 118 20.63 3.82 3.68
N GLU A 119 21.51 2.94 4.16
CA GLU A 119 21.28 2.12 5.36
C GLU A 119 21.04 2.99 6.61
N ALA A 120 21.72 4.13 6.71
CA ALA A 120 21.48 5.09 7.80
C ALA A 120 20.12 5.80 7.67
N LEU A 121 19.69 6.14 6.45
CA LEU A 121 18.42 6.83 6.23
C LEU A 121 17.21 5.90 6.20
N ARG A 122 17.42 4.58 6.17
CA ARG A 122 16.34 3.60 6.09
C ARG A 122 15.44 3.65 7.35
N PRO A 123 14.11 3.75 7.18
CA PRO A 123 13.17 3.60 8.30
C PRO A 123 13.35 2.24 8.98
N ARG A 124 13.37 2.24 10.31
CA ARG A 124 13.52 1.02 11.14
C ARG A 124 12.18 0.39 11.51
N ARG A 125 11.10 1.16 11.40
CA ARG A 125 9.71 0.70 11.64
C ARG A 125 8.84 1.09 10.46
N VAL A 126 7.72 0.39 10.33
CA VAL A 126 6.62 0.79 9.45
C VAL A 126 5.74 1.83 10.17
N CYS A 127 4.87 2.49 9.43
CA CYS A 127 3.85 3.39 9.97
C CYS A 127 3.05 2.71 11.11
N ARG A 128 2.95 3.38 12.27
CA ARG A 128 2.21 2.89 13.44
C ARG A 128 0.75 2.59 13.13
N ALA A 129 0.04 3.52 12.50
CA ALA A 129 -1.36 3.32 12.13
C ALA A 129 -1.54 2.11 11.19
N CYS A 130 -0.67 1.93 10.20
CA CYS A 130 -0.69 0.72 9.34
C CYS A 130 -0.51 -0.56 10.14
N ARG A 131 0.43 -0.58 11.09
CA ARG A 131 0.69 -1.75 11.94
C ARG A 131 -0.51 -2.06 12.84
N ASP A 132 -1.07 -1.04 13.49
CA ASP A 132 -2.16 -1.20 14.46
C ASP A 132 -3.44 -1.66 13.73
N LEU A 133 -3.75 -1.10 12.55
CA LEU A 133 -4.86 -1.56 11.70
C LEU A 133 -4.64 -2.97 11.17
N GLY A 134 -3.42 -3.31 10.74
CA GLY A 134 -3.08 -4.66 10.32
C GLY A 134 -3.25 -5.69 11.43
N TRP A 135 -2.92 -5.32 12.67
CA TRP A 135 -3.16 -6.15 13.85
C TRP A 135 -4.66 -6.33 14.12
N GLN A 136 -5.46 -5.27 14.03
CA GLN A 136 -6.93 -5.35 14.18
C GLN A 136 -7.55 -6.25 13.12
N GLU A 137 -7.11 -6.12 11.86
CA GLU A 137 -7.54 -6.97 10.76
C GLU A 137 -7.23 -8.45 11.03
N ASP A 138 -6.00 -8.77 11.43
CA ASP A 138 -5.60 -10.14 11.78
C ASP A 138 -6.39 -10.69 12.98
N HIS A 139 -6.66 -9.85 13.97
CA HIS A 139 -7.45 -10.23 15.14
C HIS A 139 -8.89 -10.57 14.75
N MET A 140 -9.54 -9.73 13.94
CA MET A 140 -10.89 -10.00 13.44
C MET A 140 -10.95 -11.27 12.59
N MET A 141 -9.96 -11.50 11.71
CA MET A 141 -9.84 -12.75 10.94
C MET A 141 -9.73 -13.97 11.84
N THR A 142 -8.90 -13.87 12.87
CA THR A 142 -8.69 -14.96 13.83
C THR A 142 -9.98 -15.29 14.58
N VAL A 143 -10.66 -14.28 15.13
CA VAL A 143 -11.94 -14.43 15.85
C VAL A 143 -13.02 -15.04 14.96
N LEU A 144 -13.19 -14.52 13.74
CA LEU A 144 -14.19 -15.03 12.79
C LEU A 144 -13.91 -16.50 12.41
N LEU A 145 -12.68 -16.82 12.01
CA LEU A 145 -12.32 -18.17 11.56
C LEU A 145 -12.40 -19.22 12.66
N GLN A 146 -12.09 -18.84 13.91
CA GLN A 146 -12.18 -19.76 15.05
C GLN A 146 -13.62 -19.95 15.54
N SER A 147 -14.50 -18.99 15.29
CA SER A 147 -15.92 -19.09 15.64
C SER A 147 -16.77 -19.70 14.52
N LEU A 148 -16.26 -19.75 13.29
CA LEU A 148 -16.96 -20.27 12.11
C LEU A 148 -17.46 -21.73 12.22
N PRO A 149 -16.85 -22.64 13.02
CA PRO A 149 -17.44 -23.96 13.25
C PRO A 149 -18.76 -23.94 14.03
N ASP A 150 -19.10 -22.85 14.72
CA ASP A 150 -20.37 -22.71 15.45
C ASP A 150 -21.54 -22.47 14.46
N PRO A 151 -22.64 -23.25 14.53
CA PRO A 151 -23.78 -23.12 13.62
C PRO A 151 -24.47 -21.75 13.63
N ASP A 152 -24.46 -21.03 14.76
CA ASP A 152 -25.07 -19.70 14.84
C ASP A 152 -24.24 -18.69 14.05
N VAL A 153 -22.91 -18.83 14.08
CA VAL A 153 -21.99 -17.98 13.33
C VAL A 153 -22.07 -18.28 11.83
N GLN A 154 -22.24 -19.55 11.44
CA GLN A 154 -22.47 -19.91 10.04
C GLN A 154 -23.77 -19.28 9.51
N ARG A 155 -24.88 -19.42 10.24
CA ARG A 155 -26.16 -18.79 9.88
C ARG A 155 -26.06 -17.26 9.80
N ALA A 156 -25.36 -16.63 10.74
CA ALA A 156 -25.12 -15.20 10.69
C ALA A 156 -24.26 -14.82 9.47
N TYR A 157 -23.26 -15.62 9.11
CA TYR A 157 -22.43 -15.37 7.93
C TYR A 157 -23.24 -15.48 6.64
N GLU A 158 -24.08 -16.51 6.52
CA GLU A 158 -24.99 -16.71 5.39
C GLU A 158 -25.93 -15.51 5.19
N GLN A 159 -26.44 -14.94 6.28
CA GLN A 159 -27.34 -13.77 6.26
C GLN A 159 -26.60 -12.44 6.09
N SER A 160 -25.30 -12.40 6.39
CA SER A 160 -24.47 -11.21 6.23
C SER A 160 -24.12 -10.93 4.75
N PRO A 161 -23.50 -9.79 4.42
CA PRO A 161 -22.86 -9.52 3.12
C PRO A 161 -21.55 -10.30 2.88
N GLY A 162 -21.02 -11.00 3.89
CA GLY A 162 -19.81 -11.81 3.80
C GLY A 162 -18.52 -11.00 3.62
N LEU A 163 -17.43 -11.69 3.29
CA LEU A 163 -16.13 -11.06 3.04
C LEU A 163 -15.99 -10.60 1.58
N CYS A 164 -15.44 -9.39 1.38
CA CYS A 164 -14.94 -8.96 0.07
C CYS A 164 -13.70 -9.77 -0.33
N LEU A 165 -13.33 -9.79 -1.61
CA LEU A 165 -12.20 -10.58 -2.11
C LEU A 165 -10.86 -10.29 -1.40
N PRO A 166 -10.51 -9.04 -1.03
CA PRO A 166 -9.30 -8.78 -0.25
C PRO A 166 -9.31 -9.48 1.11
N HIS A 167 -10.45 -9.46 1.81
CA HIS A 167 -10.59 -10.12 3.12
C HIS A 167 -10.79 -11.63 2.99
N LEU A 168 -11.42 -12.12 1.92
CA LEU A 168 -11.41 -13.55 1.57
C LEU A 168 -9.99 -14.02 1.32
N HIS A 169 -9.19 -13.26 0.57
CA HIS A 169 -7.80 -13.60 0.28
C HIS A 169 -6.98 -13.73 1.57
N ARG A 170 -7.17 -12.83 2.53
CA ARG A 170 -6.56 -12.94 3.86
C ARG A 170 -7.09 -14.13 4.65
N ALA A 171 -8.41 -14.32 4.71
CA ALA A 171 -9.04 -15.42 5.42
C ALA A 171 -8.61 -16.79 4.86
N GLY A 172 -8.57 -16.96 3.53
CA GLY A 172 -8.17 -18.18 2.85
C GLY A 172 -6.72 -18.61 3.12
N ARG A 173 -5.83 -17.65 3.41
CA ARG A 173 -4.45 -17.92 3.84
C ARG A 173 -4.34 -18.42 5.29
N LEU A 174 -5.39 -18.26 6.10
CA LEU A 174 -5.41 -18.61 7.52
C LEU A 174 -6.37 -19.75 7.85
N ALA A 175 -7.45 -19.89 7.08
CA ALA A 175 -8.53 -20.83 7.32
C ALA A 175 -8.05 -22.30 7.31
N GLY A 176 -8.67 -23.10 8.20
CA GLY A 176 -8.59 -24.55 8.15
C GLY A 176 -9.52 -25.13 7.09
N TRP A 177 -9.41 -26.43 6.82
CA TRP A 177 -10.10 -27.11 5.71
C TRP A 177 -11.61 -26.81 5.61
N ASP A 178 -12.33 -26.99 6.71
CA ASP A 178 -13.80 -26.88 6.73
C ASP A 178 -14.24 -25.41 6.58
N ALA A 179 -13.51 -24.48 7.21
CA ALA A 179 -13.69 -23.05 7.04
C ALA A 179 -13.39 -22.60 5.59
N SER A 180 -12.36 -23.15 4.95
CA SER A 180 -12.05 -22.87 3.55
C SER A 180 -13.19 -23.27 2.62
N LEU A 181 -13.71 -24.50 2.75
CA LEU A 181 -14.83 -24.96 1.93
C LEU A 181 -16.07 -24.08 2.10
N PHE A 182 -16.42 -23.73 3.34
CA PHE A 182 -17.54 -22.85 3.65
C PHE A 182 -17.37 -21.47 3.00
N LEU A 183 -16.22 -20.81 3.22
CA LEU A 183 -15.95 -19.48 2.67
C LEU A 183 -15.92 -19.48 1.14
N ILE A 184 -15.32 -20.49 0.51
CA ILE A 184 -15.27 -20.65 -0.95
C ILE A 184 -16.69 -20.74 -1.53
N ALA A 185 -17.53 -21.61 -0.96
CA ALA A 185 -18.90 -21.81 -1.46
C ALA A 185 -19.72 -20.52 -1.40
N HIS A 186 -19.71 -19.84 -0.25
CA HIS A 186 -20.49 -18.61 -0.07
C HIS A 186 -19.91 -17.42 -0.85
N THR A 187 -18.60 -17.30 -1.00
CA THR A 187 -18.05 -16.23 -1.85
C THR A 187 -18.35 -16.47 -3.33
N ARG A 188 -18.32 -17.72 -3.82
CA ARG A 188 -18.75 -18.02 -5.20
C ARG A 188 -20.20 -17.63 -5.43
N GLN A 189 -21.09 -17.97 -4.51
CA GLN A 189 -22.50 -17.58 -4.60
C GLN A 189 -22.64 -16.06 -4.71
N ARG A 190 -22.00 -15.31 -3.81
CA ARG A 190 -22.06 -13.83 -3.78
C ARG A 190 -21.48 -13.18 -5.03
N LEU A 191 -20.40 -13.71 -5.59
CA LEU A 191 -19.83 -13.20 -6.84
C LEU A 191 -20.83 -13.38 -7.99
N ARG A 192 -21.48 -14.56 -8.11
CA ARG A 192 -22.50 -14.80 -9.13
C ARG A 192 -23.71 -13.88 -8.96
N GLU A 193 -24.18 -13.69 -7.73
CA GLU A 193 -25.28 -12.76 -7.41
C GLU A 193 -24.90 -11.31 -7.78
N ALA A 194 -23.72 -10.85 -7.38
CA ALA A 194 -23.24 -9.49 -7.67
C ALA A 194 -23.02 -9.23 -9.17
N GLU A 195 -22.58 -10.24 -9.94
CA GLU A 195 -22.44 -10.13 -11.39
C GLU A 195 -23.82 -10.05 -12.08
N SER A 196 -24.79 -10.83 -11.61
CA SER A 196 -26.16 -10.83 -12.13
C SER A 196 -26.96 -9.58 -11.78
N ALA A 197 -26.67 -8.95 -10.63
CA ALA A 197 -27.34 -7.76 -10.13
C ALA A 197 -26.82 -6.46 -10.78
N SER A 198 -26.37 -6.52 -12.04
CA SER A 198 -25.55 -5.56 -12.81
C SER A 198 -26.01 -4.08 -12.84
N HIS A 199 -27.10 -3.72 -12.14
CA HIS A 199 -27.65 -2.36 -12.05
C HIS A 199 -27.80 -1.81 -10.61
N ALA A 200 -27.39 -2.57 -9.57
CA ALA A 200 -27.31 -2.05 -8.20
C ALA A 200 -25.96 -1.34 -7.98
N TYR A 201 -26.01 0.00 -7.88
CA TYR A 201 -24.84 0.87 -7.66
C TYR A 201 -23.84 0.27 -6.65
N ASN A 202 -22.57 0.10 -7.08
CA ASN A 202 -21.40 -0.33 -6.30
C ASN A 202 -21.36 -1.77 -5.73
N GLY A 203 -22.37 -2.62 -5.95
CA GLY A 203 -22.41 -3.97 -5.34
C GLY A 203 -21.20 -4.85 -5.71
N LEU A 204 -20.92 -5.00 -7.00
CA LEU A 204 -19.77 -5.80 -7.48
C LEU A 204 -18.43 -5.19 -7.06
N LEU A 205 -18.32 -3.87 -7.08
CA LEU A 205 -17.10 -3.15 -6.70
C LEU A 205 -16.76 -3.39 -5.22
N GLU A 206 -17.74 -3.32 -4.33
CA GLU A 206 -17.51 -3.57 -2.90
C GLU A 206 -17.17 -5.03 -2.62
N VAL A 207 -17.73 -5.99 -3.35
CA VAL A 207 -17.34 -7.40 -3.24
C VAL A 207 -15.91 -7.61 -3.74
N VAL A 208 -15.52 -7.01 -4.86
CA VAL A 208 -14.21 -7.22 -5.48
C VAL A 208 -13.08 -6.44 -4.81
N ALA A 209 -13.33 -5.18 -4.44
CA ALA A 209 -12.32 -4.26 -3.93
C ALA A 209 -12.48 -3.94 -2.43
N GLY A 210 -13.57 -4.34 -1.80
CA GLY A 210 -13.90 -3.89 -0.44
C GLY A 210 -14.27 -2.41 -0.40
N ILE A 211 -14.35 -1.83 0.81
CA ILE A 211 -14.68 -0.42 0.97
C ILE A 211 -13.46 0.44 0.66
N ASP A 212 -13.71 1.61 0.08
CA ASP A 212 -12.71 2.64 -0.07
C ASP A 212 -12.24 3.21 1.30
N HIS A 213 -11.13 2.69 1.80
CA HIS A 213 -10.41 3.24 2.96
C HIS A 213 -9.56 4.49 2.64
N GLY A 214 -9.16 4.68 1.38
CA GLY A 214 -8.27 5.76 0.91
C GLY A 214 -9.01 6.98 0.34
N ARG A 215 -10.34 7.05 0.48
CA ARG A 215 -11.23 8.06 -0.12
C ARG A 215 -10.72 9.50 0.07
N ILE A 216 -10.06 9.74 1.19
CA ILE A 216 -9.49 11.02 1.59
C ILE A 216 -8.36 11.47 0.65
N LEU A 217 -7.47 10.56 0.26
CA LEU A 217 -6.42 10.84 -0.72
C LEU A 217 -7.02 11.14 -2.10
N ARG A 218 -8.06 10.39 -2.48
CA ARG A 218 -8.64 10.43 -3.83
C ARG A 218 -9.48 11.67 -4.13
N ARG A 219 -10.18 12.23 -3.13
CA ARG A 219 -10.99 13.45 -3.29
C ARG A 219 -10.21 14.67 -3.82
N ARG A 220 -8.87 14.68 -3.72
CA ARG A 220 -8.05 15.81 -4.17
C ARG A 220 -7.51 15.68 -5.59
N SER A 221 -7.28 14.46 -6.06
CA SER A 221 -6.77 14.24 -7.41
C SER A 221 -7.79 14.61 -8.50
N GLY A 222 -9.07 14.75 -8.15
CA GLY A 222 -10.17 15.12 -9.06
C GLY A 222 -10.18 16.57 -9.56
N LYS A 223 -9.22 17.41 -9.15
CA LYS A 223 -8.93 18.69 -9.84
C LYS A 223 -7.53 18.65 -10.42
N GLY A 224 -7.31 17.74 -11.37
CA GLY A 224 -6.33 18.03 -12.41
C GLY A 224 -6.77 19.33 -13.06
N LYS A 225 -6.15 20.46 -12.69
CA LYS A 225 -6.03 21.55 -13.66
C LYS A 225 -5.41 20.87 -14.87
N GLU A 226 -6.14 20.78 -15.97
CA GLU A 226 -5.51 20.65 -17.28
C GLU A 226 -4.49 21.78 -17.32
N MET A 227 -3.24 21.41 -17.08
CA MET A 227 -2.14 22.34 -17.21
C MET A 227 -2.05 22.53 -18.71
N SER A 228 -2.78 23.54 -19.19
CA SER A 228 -2.68 24.06 -20.53
C SER A 228 -1.19 24.13 -20.84
N SER A 229 -0.74 23.29 -21.76
CA SER A 229 0.59 23.38 -22.32
C SER A 229 0.64 24.69 -23.10
N SER A 230 0.77 25.81 -22.41
CA SER A 230 1.15 27.06 -23.02
C SER A 230 2.57 26.85 -23.52
N LYS A 231 2.67 26.50 -24.81
CA LYS A 231 3.91 26.50 -25.57
C LYS A 231 4.53 27.90 -25.40
N ILE A 232 5.50 28.02 -24.51
CA ILE A 232 6.47 29.12 -24.55
C ILE A 232 7.34 28.84 -25.77
N GLN A 233 6.89 29.31 -26.94
CA GLN A 233 7.76 29.57 -28.07
C GLN A 233 8.47 30.89 -27.78
N GLN A 234 9.52 30.84 -26.96
CA GLN A 234 10.54 31.87 -26.96
C GLN A 234 11.76 31.32 -27.68
N GLY A 235 12.21 32.06 -28.69
CA GLY A 235 13.39 31.71 -29.48
C GLY A 235 14.59 31.53 -28.55
N LEU A 236 15.04 30.30 -28.42
CA LEU A 236 16.22 29.96 -27.62
C LEU A 236 17.44 29.92 -28.54
N PRO A 237 18.56 30.57 -28.15
CA PRO A 237 19.82 30.51 -28.88
C PRO A 237 20.36 29.07 -28.90
N SER A 238 21.28 28.80 -29.83
CA SER A 238 21.88 27.48 -30.16
C SER A 238 21.88 26.49 -28.98
N ARG A 239 21.01 25.49 -29.03
CA ARG A 239 20.80 24.51 -27.94
C ARG A 239 22.05 23.64 -27.74
N SER A 240 22.68 23.74 -26.59
CA SER A 240 23.75 22.83 -26.16
C SER A 240 23.22 21.54 -25.51
N TRP A 241 21.94 21.49 -25.11
CA TRP A 241 21.34 20.37 -24.39
C TRP A 241 20.14 19.74 -25.10
N SER A 242 19.82 18.50 -24.74
CA SER A 242 18.65 17.79 -25.29
C SER A 242 17.34 18.41 -24.79
N PRO A 243 16.25 18.41 -25.57
CA PRO A 243 14.94 18.91 -25.13
C PRO A 243 14.42 18.27 -23.83
N LYS A 244 14.79 17.00 -23.56
CA LYS A 244 14.42 16.29 -22.32
C LYS A 244 15.14 16.85 -21.09
N PHE A 245 16.37 17.32 -21.26
CA PHE A 245 17.15 17.93 -20.19
C PHE A 245 16.53 19.28 -19.79
N ASP A 246 16.25 20.14 -20.78
CA ASP A 246 15.61 21.44 -20.55
C ASP A 246 14.24 21.31 -19.88
N TRP A 247 13.42 20.36 -20.35
CA TRP A 247 12.12 20.06 -19.75
C TRP A 247 12.25 19.64 -18.28
N PHE A 248 13.24 18.82 -17.95
CA PHE A 248 13.43 18.35 -16.58
C PHE A 248 13.97 19.44 -15.65
N LEU A 249 14.83 20.33 -16.14
CA LEU A 249 15.27 21.49 -15.36
C LEU A 249 14.09 22.40 -15.00
N ALA A 250 13.14 22.59 -15.92
CA ALA A 250 11.91 23.32 -15.63
C ALA A 250 11.07 22.62 -14.55
N GLU A 251 10.92 21.29 -14.66
CA GLU A 251 10.14 20.50 -13.69
C GLU A 251 10.73 20.52 -12.26
N ILE A 252 12.07 20.60 -12.12
CA ILE A 252 12.73 20.75 -10.81
C ILE A 252 12.31 22.06 -10.11
N GLY A 253 12.03 23.11 -10.90
CA GLY A 253 11.62 24.42 -10.41
C GLY A 253 10.18 24.48 -9.91
N GLU A 254 9.35 23.50 -10.26
CA GLU A 254 7.94 23.48 -9.85
C GLU A 254 7.80 23.30 -8.33
N PRO A 255 6.76 23.90 -7.70
CA PRO A 255 6.47 23.71 -6.29
C PRO A 255 6.25 22.24 -5.90
N GLY A 256 6.78 21.86 -4.75
CA GLY A 256 6.59 20.53 -4.16
C GLY A 256 7.66 19.50 -4.54
N CYS A 257 7.38 18.22 -4.28
CA CYS A 257 8.36 17.18 -4.55
C CYS A 257 8.33 16.77 -6.03
N LEU A 258 9.45 16.96 -6.73
CA LEU A 258 9.64 16.56 -8.13
C LEU A 258 9.09 15.16 -8.45
N VAL A 259 9.44 14.18 -7.61
CA VAL A 259 9.04 12.78 -7.81
C VAL A 259 7.57 12.55 -7.49
N CYS A 260 7.00 13.27 -6.50
CA CYS A 260 5.55 13.21 -6.25
C CYS A 260 4.77 13.74 -7.45
N ASN A 261 5.19 14.88 -8.01
CA ASN A 261 4.55 15.53 -9.16
C ASN A 261 4.63 14.61 -10.39
N ALA A 262 5.82 14.10 -10.70
CA ALA A 262 6.03 13.15 -11.79
C ALA A 262 5.17 11.88 -11.63
N CYS A 263 5.07 11.33 -10.41
CA CYS A 263 4.21 10.18 -10.14
C CYS A 263 2.73 10.52 -10.34
N ALA A 264 2.24 11.64 -9.82
CA ALA A 264 0.85 12.05 -9.95
C ALA A 264 0.45 12.24 -11.43
N GLN A 265 1.26 12.95 -12.22
CA GLN A 265 1.02 13.15 -13.64
C GLN A 265 1.07 11.83 -14.42
N SER A 266 2.14 11.06 -14.23
CA SER A 266 2.33 9.78 -14.93
C SER A 266 1.24 8.76 -14.59
N PHE A 267 0.77 8.77 -13.34
CA PHE A 267 -0.32 7.92 -12.90
C PHE A 267 -1.66 8.33 -13.51
N GLY A 268 -1.98 9.62 -13.56
CA GLY A 268 -3.17 10.11 -14.25
C GLY A 268 -3.20 9.71 -15.74
N HIS A 269 -2.05 9.80 -16.42
CA HIS A 269 -1.92 9.34 -17.81
C HIS A 269 -2.17 7.83 -17.95
N TYR A 270 -1.65 7.03 -17.02
CA TYR A 270 -1.87 5.58 -16.99
C TYR A 270 -3.35 5.25 -16.79
N LEU A 271 -4.02 5.87 -15.80
CA LEU A 271 -5.44 5.65 -15.56
C LEU A 271 -6.29 6.03 -16.77
N GLY A 272 -5.97 7.16 -17.42
CA GLY A 272 -6.66 7.59 -18.64
C GLY A 272 -6.40 6.67 -19.84
N TRP A 273 -5.20 6.08 -19.96
CA TRP A 273 -4.92 5.05 -20.96
C TRP A 273 -5.72 3.77 -20.68
N LEU A 274 -5.66 3.26 -19.45
CA LEU A 274 -6.37 2.05 -19.05
C LEU A 274 -7.89 2.21 -19.27
N ALA A 275 -8.45 3.37 -18.94
CA ALA A 275 -9.85 3.68 -19.20
C ALA A 275 -10.20 3.70 -20.70
N ARG A 276 -9.28 4.09 -21.59
CA ARG A 276 -9.48 4.01 -23.05
C ARG A 276 -9.42 2.57 -23.56
N GLU A 277 -8.51 1.76 -23.05
CA GLU A 277 -8.46 0.32 -23.38
C GLU A 277 -9.76 -0.37 -22.97
N MET A 278 -10.28 -0.08 -21.77
CA MET A 278 -11.52 -0.67 -21.28
C MET A 278 -12.74 -0.29 -22.13
N LYS A 279 -12.74 0.87 -22.81
CA LYS A 279 -13.82 1.22 -23.76
C LYS A 279 -13.86 0.32 -24.99
N LEU A 280 -12.76 -0.35 -25.33
CA LEU A 280 -12.70 -1.28 -26.46
C LEU A 280 -13.17 -2.69 -26.07
N VAL A 281 -13.22 -2.99 -24.77
CA VAL A 281 -13.65 -4.27 -24.23
C VAL A 281 -15.18 -4.30 -24.19
N ARG A 282 -15.78 -5.29 -24.89
CA ARG A 282 -17.24 -5.42 -24.96
C ARG A 282 -17.86 -6.01 -23.70
N SER A 283 -17.17 -6.97 -23.10
CA SER A 283 -17.65 -7.69 -21.91
C SER A 283 -16.47 -8.28 -21.13
N PRO A 284 -16.63 -8.48 -19.82
CA PRO A 284 -15.69 -9.25 -19.02
C PRO A 284 -15.41 -10.65 -19.58
N SER A 285 -14.21 -11.16 -19.32
CA SER A 285 -13.77 -12.51 -19.65
C SER A 285 -12.87 -13.07 -18.56
N GLU A 286 -12.86 -14.40 -18.42
CA GLU A 286 -11.98 -15.14 -17.51
C GLU A 286 -10.50 -15.06 -17.93
N HIS A 287 -10.26 -14.93 -19.24
CA HIS A 287 -8.93 -14.89 -19.84
C HIS A 287 -8.65 -13.47 -20.35
N TRP A 288 -8.41 -12.57 -19.41
CA TRP A 288 -8.13 -11.16 -19.67
C TRP A 288 -6.63 -10.87 -19.59
N ASP A 289 -6.20 -9.77 -20.22
CA ASP A 289 -4.79 -9.39 -20.22
C ASP A 289 -4.37 -8.99 -18.79
N PRO A 290 -3.38 -9.68 -18.18
CA PRO A 290 -2.86 -9.32 -16.86
C PRO A 290 -2.34 -7.87 -16.78
N SER A 291 -2.03 -7.24 -17.92
CA SER A 291 -1.59 -5.85 -17.99
C SER A 291 -2.62 -4.83 -17.48
N TRP A 292 -3.89 -5.23 -17.41
CA TRP A 292 -5.00 -4.41 -16.90
C TRP A 292 -5.22 -4.57 -15.39
N ARG A 293 -4.47 -5.46 -14.72
CA ARG A 293 -4.69 -5.78 -13.31
C ARG A 293 -4.33 -4.62 -12.39
N VAL A 294 -5.28 -4.24 -11.54
CA VAL A 294 -5.10 -3.22 -10.51
C VAL A 294 -5.49 -3.75 -9.13
N CYS A 295 -4.78 -3.30 -8.10
CA CYS A 295 -5.11 -3.62 -6.72
C CYS A 295 -6.37 -2.86 -6.28
N PRO A 296 -7.03 -3.25 -5.17
CA PRO A 296 -8.21 -2.56 -4.66
C PRO A 296 -8.04 -1.05 -4.48
N SER A 297 -6.84 -0.59 -4.10
CA SER A 297 -6.58 0.85 -4.00
C SER A 297 -6.67 1.54 -5.37
N HIS A 298 -5.94 1.04 -6.36
CA HIS A 298 -5.91 1.65 -7.69
C HIS A 298 -7.20 1.43 -8.48
N PHE A 299 -7.97 0.42 -8.09
CA PHE A 299 -9.34 0.24 -8.52
C PHE A 299 -10.22 1.43 -8.11
N TRP A 300 -10.17 1.83 -6.84
CA TRP A 300 -10.86 3.02 -6.37
C TRP A 300 -10.27 4.33 -6.91
N ASP A 301 -8.99 4.36 -7.31
CA ASP A 301 -8.39 5.51 -8.02
C ASP A 301 -8.99 5.70 -9.42
N LEU A 302 -9.27 4.62 -10.16
CA LEU A 302 -9.99 4.68 -11.44
C LEU A 302 -11.40 5.25 -11.24
N TYR A 303 -12.14 4.69 -10.27
CA TYR A 303 -13.50 5.12 -9.97
C TYR A 303 -13.54 6.61 -9.59
N ALA A 304 -12.69 7.04 -8.66
CA ALA A 304 -12.63 8.42 -8.20
C ALA A 304 -12.17 9.42 -9.28
N SER A 305 -11.50 8.94 -10.33
CA SER A 305 -11.06 9.77 -11.47
C SER A 305 -12.13 9.93 -12.56
N GLY A 306 -13.37 9.50 -12.32
CA GLY A 306 -14.47 9.57 -13.30
C GLY A 306 -14.35 8.51 -14.40
N HIS A 307 -13.69 7.39 -14.11
CA HIS A 307 -13.59 6.24 -15.01
C HIS A 307 -14.39 5.05 -14.47
N GLU A 308 -15.64 5.30 -14.03
CA GLU A 308 -16.47 4.29 -13.36
C GLU A 308 -16.68 3.04 -14.22
N HIS A 309 -16.97 3.22 -15.51
CA HIS A 309 -17.14 2.10 -16.44
C HIS A 309 -15.91 1.20 -16.55
N ALA A 310 -14.71 1.80 -16.57
CA ALA A 310 -13.47 1.03 -16.61
C ALA A 310 -13.25 0.25 -15.30
N ALA A 311 -13.59 0.86 -14.16
CA ALA A 311 -13.57 0.16 -12.88
C ALA A 311 -14.55 -1.02 -12.88
N GLU A 312 -15.81 -0.82 -13.29
CA GLU A 312 -16.83 -1.87 -13.39
C GLU A 312 -16.38 -3.05 -14.27
N LEU A 313 -15.81 -2.79 -15.45
CA LEU A 313 -15.30 -3.83 -16.33
C LEU A 313 -14.16 -4.62 -15.70
N ILE A 314 -13.19 -3.95 -15.08
CA ILE A 314 -12.08 -4.61 -14.39
C ILE A 314 -12.60 -5.43 -13.20
N ALA A 315 -13.63 -4.96 -12.50
CA ALA A 315 -14.27 -5.72 -11.43
C ALA A 315 -14.93 -6.98 -11.97
N GLY A 316 -15.61 -6.89 -13.12
CA GLY A 316 -16.17 -8.05 -13.82
C GLY A 316 -15.09 -9.08 -14.18
N HIS A 317 -13.99 -8.63 -14.79
CA HIS A 317 -12.85 -9.51 -15.11
C HIS A 317 -12.29 -10.20 -13.87
N THR A 318 -12.09 -9.41 -12.80
CA THR A 318 -11.60 -9.93 -11.52
C THR A 318 -12.58 -10.93 -10.92
N ALA A 319 -13.89 -10.66 -10.96
CA ALA A 319 -14.91 -11.55 -10.43
C ALA A 319 -14.93 -12.90 -11.17
N LEU A 320 -14.91 -12.89 -12.51
CA LEU A 320 -14.87 -14.11 -13.32
C LEU A 320 -13.62 -14.94 -13.07
N GLU A 321 -12.45 -14.29 -13.01
CA GLU A 321 -11.19 -14.95 -12.69
C GLU A 321 -11.23 -15.61 -11.30
N TRP A 322 -11.78 -14.90 -10.30
CA TRP A 322 -11.94 -15.44 -8.95
C TRP A 322 -12.97 -16.56 -8.87
N LEU A 323 -14.06 -16.49 -9.63
CA LEU A 323 -15.03 -17.59 -9.74
C LEU A 323 -14.35 -18.87 -10.22
N TRP A 324 -13.54 -18.77 -11.27
CA TRP A 324 -12.75 -19.89 -11.79
C TRP A 324 -11.76 -20.43 -10.76
N LYS A 325 -10.96 -19.57 -10.11
CA LYS A 325 -10.01 -19.96 -9.06
C LYS A 325 -10.68 -20.68 -7.89
N LEU A 326 -11.81 -20.17 -7.43
CA LEU A 326 -12.56 -20.72 -6.30
C LEU A 326 -13.24 -22.04 -6.67
N GLU A 327 -13.68 -22.19 -7.91
CA GLU A 327 -14.20 -23.45 -8.43
C GLU A 327 -13.13 -24.53 -8.48
N ASP A 328 -11.97 -24.23 -9.07
CA ASP A 328 -10.82 -25.14 -9.11
C ASP A 328 -10.37 -25.54 -7.69
N LEU A 329 -10.28 -24.56 -6.78
CA LEU A 329 -9.93 -24.82 -5.39
C LEU A 329 -10.96 -25.71 -4.69
N SER A 330 -12.26 -25.48 -4.92
CA SER A 330 -13.34 -26.30 -4.36
C SER A 330 -13.25 -27.76 -4.81
N LEU A 331 -13.01 -27.99 -6.12
CA LEU A 331 -12.85 -29.33 -6.68
C LEU A 331 -11.66 -30.07 -6.04
N HIS A 332 -10.52 -29.40 -5.86
CA HIS A 332 -9.35 -30.00 -5.25
C HIS A 332 -9.51 -30.28 -3.75
N LEU A 333 -10.30 -29.45 -3.04
CA LEU A 333 -10.59 -29.60 -1.61
C LEU A 333 -11.79 -30.53 -1.31
N ALA A 334 -12.56 -30.94 -2.32
CA ALA A 334 -13.65 -31.90 -2.16
C ALA A 334 -13.13 -33.27 -1.71
N ASP A 335 -11.95 -33.67 -2.19
CA ASP A 335 -11.27 -34.91 -1.79
C ASP A 335 -10.32 -34.64 -0.61
N ARG A 336 -10.81 -34.88 0.62
CA ARG A 336 -10.02 -34.70 1.85
C ARG A 336 -9.18 -35.94 2.14
N PRO A 337 -7.82 -35.85 2.17
CA PRO A 337 -6.98 -36.98 2.54
C PRO A 337 -7.26 -37.45 3.97
N SER A 338 -6.96 -38.72 4.25
CA SER A 338 -7.07 -39.22 5.62
C SER A 338 -6.08 -38.48 6.53
N ARG A 339 -6.56 -38.06 7.71
CA ARG A 339 -5.70 -37.50 8.76
C ARG A 339 -4.67 -38.51 9.28
N ARG A 340 -4.95 -39.82 9.15
CA ARG A 340 -4.08 -40.90 9.62
C ARG A 340 -3.17 -41.38 8.49
N LEU A 341 -1.87 -41.57 8.78
CA LEU A 341 -0.91 -42.10 7.80
C LEU A 341 -1.34 -43.45 7.22
N MET A 342 -1.86 -44.36 8.05
CA MET A 342 -2.35 -45.66 7.62
C MET A 342 -3.49 -45.56 6.60
N GLY A 343 -4.40 -44.59 6.79
CA GLY A 343 -5.47 -44.33 5.80
C GLY A 343 -4.92 -43.84 4.46
N ARG A 344 -3.86 -43.03 4.47
CA ARG A 344 -3.16 -42.59 3.26
C ARG A 344 -2.44 -43.75 2.55
N MET A 345 -1.80 -44.65 3.31
CA MET A 345 -1.17 -45.86 2.76
C MET A 345 -2.18 -46.80 2.10
N VAL A 346 -3.37 -46.95 2.68
CA VAL A 346 -4.46 -47.73 2.07
C VAL A 346 -4.90 -47.13 0.73
N ALA A 347 -5.01 -45.80 0.65
CA ALA A 347 -5.34 -45.11 -0.60
C ALA A 347 -4.25 -45.33 -1.69
N VAL A 348 -2.97 -45.29 -1.31
CA VAL A 348 -1.86 -45.63 -2.22
C VAL A 348 -1.97 -47.07 -2.71
N PHE A 349 -2.21 -48.02 -1.79
CA PHE A 349 -2.33 -49.43 -2.15
C PHE A 349 -3.52 -49.67 -3.09
N ALA A 350 -4.67 -49.05 -2.83
CA ALA A 350 -5.84 -49.13 -3.70
C ALA A 350 -5.58 -48.54 -5.10
N ALA A 351 -4.87 -47.42 -5.19
CA ALA A 351 -4.49 -46.81 -6.46
C ALA A 351 -3.48 -47.68 -7.25
N LEU A 352 -2.54 -48.34 -6.57
CA LEU A 352 -1.59 -49.27 -7.18
C LEU A 352 -2.27 -50.58 -7.61
N SER A 353 -3.22 -51.10 -6.83
CA SER A 353 -3.94 -52.34 -7.17
C SER A 353 -4.85 -52.17 -8.39
N GLN A 354 -5.50 -51.01 -8.55
CA GLN A 354 -6.33 -50.71 -9.73
C GLN A 354 -5.50 -50.55 -11.02
N ARG A 355 -4.19 -50.32 -10.91
CA ARG A 355 -3.26 -50.17 -12.04
C ARG A 355 -2.65 -51.47 -12.56
N SER A 356 -2.86 -52.58 -11.88
CA SER A 356 -2.25 -53.88 -12.21
C SER A 356 -2.76 -54.55 -13.51
N GLY A 357 -3.50 -53.83 -14.35
CA GLY A 357 -4.05 -54.33 -15.63
C GLY A 357 -3.71 -53.52 -16.89
N GLY A 358 -2.78 -52.54 -16.84
CA GLY A 358 -2.50 -51.66 -17.99
C GLY A 358 -1.00 -51.39 -18.22
N SER A 359 -0.61 -51.41 -19.50
CA SER A 359 0.74 -51.16 -20.04
C SER A 359 1.51 -50.01 -19.36
N MET A 360 2.78 -50.26 -19.09
CA MET A 360 3.69 -49.44 -18.31
C MET A 360 4.25 -48.26 -19.13
N GLU A 361 3.63 -47.08 -19.06
CA GLU A 361 4.21 -45.83 -19.55
C GLU A 361 4.59 -44.87 -18.39
N LYS A 362 5.91 -44.63 -18.32
CA LYS A 362 6.72 -43.62 -17.60
C LYS A 362 6.68 -43.53 -16.05
N PRO A 363 7.85 -43.63 -15.38
CA PRO A 363 8.00 -43.54 -13.91
C PRO A 363 7.78 -42.15 -13.30
N ASP A 364 7.85 -41.08 -14.11
CA ASP A 364 7.75 -39.69 -13.62
C ASP A 364 6.35 -39.34 -13.05
N GLY A 365 5.30 -40.05 -13.48
CA GLY A 365 3.94 -39.86 -12.97
C GLY A 365 3.60 -40.67 -11.71
N LEU A 366 4.35 -41.73 -11.42
CA LEU A 366 4.05 -42.66 -10.34
C LEU A 366 4.47 -42.08 -8.99
N TRP A 367 5.67 -41.48 -8.92
CA TRP A 367 6.12 -40.74 -7.74
C TRP A 367 5.24 -39.53 -7.44
N GLY A 368 4.80 -38.78 -8.46
CA GLY A 368 3.87 -37.68 -8.30
C GLY A 368 2.53 -38.13 -7.69
N MET A 369 1.93 -39.19 -8.23
CA MET A 369 0.68 -39.75 -7.70
C MET A 369 0.83 -40.26 -6.25
N VAL A 370 1.87 -41.06 -5.97
CA VAL A 370 2.12 -41.58 -4.62
C VAL A 370 2.37 -40.45 -3.63
N SER A 371 3.16 -39.44 -4.01
CA SER A 371 3.41 -38.27 -3.17
C SER A 371 2.14 -37.48 -2.87
N GLY A 372 1.22 -37.35 -3.84
CA GLY A 372 -0.07 -36.69 -3.67
C GLY A 372 -1.00 -37.45 -2.73
N LEU A 373 -1.03 -38.78 -2.82
CA LEU A 373 -1.84 -39.64 -1.93
C LEU A 373 -1.28 -39.74 -0.51
N LEU A 374 0.04 -39.67 -0.36
CA LEU A 374 0.72 -39.64 0.94
C LEU A 374 0.72 -38.27 1.60
N GLU A 375 0.29 -37.22 0.90
CA GLU A 375 0.25 -35.87 1.45
C GLU A 375 -0.72 -35.75 2.64
N SER A 376 -0.35 -34.97 3.67
CA SER A 376 -1.29 -34.70 4.76
C SER A 376 -2.36 -33.69 4.33
N PRO A 377 -3.55 -33.69 4.96
CA PRO A 377 -4.57 -32.68 4.67
C PRO A 377 -4.05 -31.24 4.81
N GLU A 378 -3.20 -30.99 5.81
CA GLU A 378 -2.61 -29.67 6.05
C GLU A 378 -1.63 -29.30 4.94
N ALA A 379 -0.81 -30.25 4.46
CA ALA A 379 0.11 -30.02 3.35
C ALA A 379 -0.65 -29.75 2.03
N LYS A 380 -1.68 -30.55 1.73
CA LYS A 380 -2.54 -30.37 0.55
C LYS A 380 -3.22 -29.00 0.59
N LEU A 381 -3.81 -28.64 1.73
CA LEU A 381 -4.44 -27.33 1.92
C LEU A 381 -3.43 -26.18 1.77
N ASN A 382 -2.25 -26.30 2.37
CA ASN A 382 -1.19 -25.30 2.27
C ASN A 382 -0.71 -25.09 0.83
N ARG A 383 -0.55 -26.17 0.06
CA ARG A 383 -0.17 -26.10 -1.36
C ARG A 383 -1.27 -25.44 -2.19
N MET A 384 -2.51 -25.90 -2.05
CA MET A 384 -3.64 -25.38 -2.83
C MET A 384 -3.90 -23.90 -2.54
N ARG A 385 -3.91 -23.50 -1.27
CA ARG A 385 -4.12 -22.09 -0.89
C ARG A 385 -2.96 -21.19 -1.32
N ALA A 386 -1.72 -21.70 -1.37
CA ALA A 386 -0.57 -20.92 -1.84
C ALA A 386 -0.64 -20.58 -3.35
N VAL A 387 -1.38 -21.39 -4.13
CA VAL A 387 -1.66 -21.12 -5.54
C VAL A 387 -2.86 -20.18 -5.67
N ALA A 388 -3.98 -20.52 -5.04
CA ALA A 388 -5.23 -19.76 -5.18
C ALA A 388 -5.17 -18.34 -4.60
N PHE A 389 -4.43 -18.16 -3.49
CA PHE A 389 -4.28 -16.87 -2.79
C PHE A 389 -2.85 -16.34 -2.91
N ARG A 390 -2.28 -16.44 -4.11
CA ARG A 390 -1.02 -15.79 -4.45
C ARG A 390 -1.28 -14.29 -4.67
N ASP A 391 -0.39 -13.47 -4.13
CA ASP A 391 -0.39 -12.03 -4.40
C ASP A 391 -0.06 -11.76 -5.87
N GLU A 392 -0.95 -11.07 -6.57
CA GLU A 392 -0.77 -10.69 -7.97
C GLU A 392 -0.26 -9.26 -8.11
N SER A 393 0.54 -9.01 -9.15
CA SER A 393 1.06 -7.67 -9.40
C SER A 393 -0.07 -6.74 -9.82
N CYS A 394 -0.01 -5.51 -9.31
CA CYS A 394 -0.83 -4.42 -9.79
C CYS A 394 0.01 -3.57 -10.74
N GLU A 395 -0.47 -3.39 -11.97
CA GLU A 395 0.28 -2.69 -13.01
C GLU A 395 0.33 -1.17 -12.75
N ALA A 396 -0.70 -0.60 -12.14
CA ALA A 396 -0.63 0.74 -11.57
C ALA A 396 0.48 0.90 -10.50
N CYS A 397 0.63 -0.06 -9.58
CA CYS A 397 1.71 -0.06 -8.58
C CYS A 397 3.09 -0.17 -9.26
N THR A 398 3.22 -1.05 -10.25
CA THR A 398 4.44 -1.22 -11.04
C THR A 398 4.80 0.06 -11.76
N HIS A 399 3.84 0.69 -12.44
CA HIS A 399 4.00 1.97 -13.14
C HIS A 399 4.50 3.08 -12.20
N LEU A 400 3.88 3.25 -11.03
CA LEU A 400 4.32 4.21 -10.02
C LEU A 400 5.77 3.95 -9.55
N ARG A 401 6.14 2.69 -9.32
CA ARG A 401 7.51 2.31 -8.93
C ARG A 401 8.52 2.62 -10.04
N VAL A 402 8.19 2.31 -11.29
CA VAL A 402 9.05 2.58 -12.46
C VAL A 402 9.23 4.07 -12.67
N THR A 403 8.15 4.86 -12.59
CA THR A 403 8.23 6.33 -12.68
C THR A 403 9.08 6.90 -11.56
N THR A 404 8.86 6.47 -10.31
CA THR A 404 9.69 6.87 -9.17
C THR A 404 11.17 6.61 -9.43
N TYR A 405 11.53 5.39 -9.85
CA TYR A 405 12.91 5.00 -10.13
C TYR A 405 13.52 5.85 -11.25
N ARG A 406 12.83 5.97 -12.39
CA ARG A 406 13.35 6.70 -13.57
C ARG A 406 13.55 8.18 -13.28
N THR A 407 12.62 8.82 -12.56
CA THR A 407 12.76 10.23 -12.18
C THR A 407 13.94 10.43 -11.22
N LEU A 408 14.14 9.54 -10.26
CA LEU A 408 15.25 9.62 -9.32
C LEU A 408 16.61 9.34 -9.98
N ASP A 409 16.71 8.30 -10.82
CA ASP A 409 17.92 7.99 -11.58
C ASP A 409 18.32 9.16 -12.48
N PHE A 410 17.34 9.78 -13.15
CA PHE A 410 17.62 10.94 -13.99
C PHE A 410 18.03 12.17 -13.19
N LEU A 411 17.38 12.43 -12.04
CA LEU A 411 17.80 13.50 -11.12
C LEU A 411 19.26 13.31 -10.69
N LEU A 412 19.64 12.11 -10.24
CA LEU A 412 20.99 11.81 -9.77
C LEU A 412 22.05 12.06 -10.86
N ARG A 413 21.76 11.71 -12.11
CA ARG A 413 22.65 11.99 -13.26
C ARG A 413 22.74 13.49 -13.56
N ILE A 414 21.64 14.21 -13.46
CA ILE A 414 21.62 15.66 -13.71
C ILE A 414 22.41 16.43 -12.65
N MET A 415 22.42 15.96 -11.39
CA MET A 415 23.21 16.55 -10.31
C MET A 415 24.74 16.53 -10.57
N GLU A 416 25.22 15.74 -11.53
CA GLU A 416 26.62 15.76 -11.95
C GLU A 416 26.98 17.05 -12.70
N ALA A 417 26.02 17.67 -13.38
CA ALA A 417 26.19 18.93 -14.08
C ALA A 417 25.95 20.14 -13.15
N PRO A 418 26.75 21.24 -13.25
CA PRO A 418 26.52 22.46 -12.48
C PRO A 418 25.10 23.02 -12.61
N ALA A 419 24.58 23.12 -13.84
CA ALA A 419 23.22 23.61 -14.09
C ALA A 419 22.14 22.77 -13.39
N GLY A 420 22.36 21.45 -13.26
CA GLY A 420 21.46 20.57 -12.54
C GLY A 420 21.46 20.83 -11.04
N ARG A 421 22.65 21.05 -10.45
CA ARG A 421 22.79 21.43 -9.04
C ARG A 421 22.13 22.77 -8.75
N ASP A 422 22.36 23.77 -9.60
CA ASP A 422 21.78 25.10 -9.46
C ASP A 422 20.25 25.05 -9.55
N ALA A 423 19.70 24.29 -10.50
CA ALA A 423 18.25 24.08 -10.60
C ALA A 423 17.69 23.39 -9.34
N TYR A 424 18.34 22.34 -8.84
CA TYR A 424 17.87 21.61 -7.65
C TYR A 424 17.94 22.42 -6.35
N ALA A 425 18.98 23.24 -6.21
CA ALA A 425 19.17 24.15 -5.07
C ALA A 425 18.06 25.21 -5.04
N ASN A 426 17.70 25.78 -6.20
CA ASN A 426 16.67 26.80 -6.33
C ASN A 426 15.23 26.23 -6.34
N GLY A 427 15.06 24.95 -6.66
CA GLY A 427 13.76 24.27 -6.69
C GLY A 427 13.23 23.90 -5.30
N SER A 428 12.11 23.16 -5.29
CA SER A 428 11.51 22.64 -4.04
C SER A 428 12.17 21.35 -3.54
N GLY A 429 12.80 20.60 -4.46
CA GLY A 429 13.55 19.37 -4.23
C GLY A 429 12.70 18.14 -3.89
N LEU A 430 13.23 17.25 -3.05
CA LEU A 430 12.56 16.00 -2.68
C LEU A 430 11.83 16.12 -1.33
N CYS A 431 10.77 15.34 -1.14
CA CYS A 431 10.30 14.97 0.20
C CYS A 431 11.25 13.93 0.81
N LEU A 432 11.26 13.78 2.13
CA LEU A 432 12.14 12.87 2.86
C LEU A 432 11.99 11.43 2.36
N ARG A 433 10.75 10.97 2.10
CA ARG A 433 10.49 9.66 1.49
C ARG A 433 11.26 9.47 0.18
N HIS A 434 11.19 10.44 -0.73
CA HIS A 434 11.89 10.34 -2.03
C HIS A 434 13.38 10.64 -1.93
N CYS A 435 13.83 11.41 -0.93
CA CYS A 435 15.25 11.55 -0.60
C CYS A 435 15.87 10.22 -0.16
N ILE A 436 15.18 9.47 0.73
CA ILE A 436 15.60 8.12 1.16
C ILE A 436 15.62 7.17 -0.05
N ALA A 437 14.62 7.26 -0.93
CA ALA A 437 14.60 6.48 -2.16
C ALA A 437 15.76 6.83 -3.11
N ALA A 438 16.10 8.11 -3.25
CA ALA A 438 17.25 8.57 -4.01
C ALA A 438 18.56 7.99 -3.45
N ALA A 439 18.75 8.08 -2.14
CA ALA A 439 19.91 7.50 -1.46
C ALA A 439 20.05 5.99 -1.72
N SER A 440 18.93 5.28 -1.80
CA SER A 440 18.90 3.82 -2.00
C SER A 440 19.36 3.37 -3.39
N ILE A 441 19.33 4.25 -4.40
CA ILE A 441 19.75 3.94 -5.77
C ILE A 441 20.99 4.72 -6.22
N ALA A 442 21.46 5.69 -5.43
CA ALA A 442 22.61 6.50 -5.75
C ALA A 442 23.91 5.70 -5.81
N ASP A 443 24.73 6.00 -6.81
CA ASP A 443 26.07 5.47 -7.04
C ASP A 443 27.16 6.54 -6.90
N ASN A 444 26.81 7.80 -7.18
CA ASN A 444 27.67 8.97 -7.05
C ASN A 444 27.52 9.64 -5.65
N PRO A 445 28.56 9.59 -4.79
CA PRO A 445 28.50 10.15 -3.45
C PRO A 445 28.44 11.68 -3.44
N ALA A 446 29.01 12.37 -4.44
CA ALA A 446 28.97 13.83 -4.50
C ALA A 446 27.56 14.33 -4.80
N ALA A 447 26.90 13.73 -5.81
CA ALA A 447 25.50 14.04 -6.15
C ALA A 447 24.56 13.77 -4.96
N LEU A 448 24.76 12.66 -4.25
CA LEU A 448 23.98 12.35 -3.06
C LEU A 448 24.26 13.35 -1.93
N SER A 449 25.52 13.72 -1.68
CA SER A 449 25.87 14.66 -0.61
C SER A 449 25.19 16.02 -0.82
N GLU A 450 25.15 16.53 -2.05
CA GLU A 450 24.44 17.78 -2.40
C GLU A 450 22.93 17.70 -2.18
N ILE A 451 22.31 16.58 -2.55
CA ILE A 451 20.88 16.33 -2.26
C ILE A 451 20.65 16.34 -0.75
N LEU A 452 21.47 15.62 0.04
CA LEU A 452 21.34 15.57 1.49
C LEU A 452 21.55 16.95 2.13
N GLN A 453 22.54 17.70 1.67
CA GLN A 453 22.81 19.04 2.17
C GLN A 453 21.62 19.98 1.95
N THR A 454 21.02 19.94 0.76
CA THR A 454 19.83 20.76 0.48
C THR A 454 18.65 20.35 1.35
N GLN A 455 18.48 19.06 1.64
CA GLN A 455 17.45 18.58 2.56
C GLN A 455 17.70 19.02 4.01
N ILE A 456 18.94 19.00 4.48
CA ILE A 456 19.31 19.49 5.82
C ILE A 456 18.97 20.96 5.96
N VAL A 457 19.37 21.81 5.00
CA VAL A 457 19.08 23.25 5.04
C VAL A 457 17.57 23.50 5.13
N ARG A 458 16.78 22.84 4.27
CA ARG A 458 15.31 22.99 4.26
C ARG A 458 14.65 22.52 5.55
N LEU A 459 15.14 21.42 6.15
CA LEU A 459 14.61 20.93 7.41
C LEU A 459 15.01 21.81 8.60
N ARG A 460 16.18 22.45 8.60
CA ARG A 460 16.56 23.43 9.63
C ARG A 460 15.71 24.69 9.57
N THR A 461 15.37 25.17 8.37
CA THR A 461 14.41 26.27 8.21
C THR A 461 13.05 25.87 8.79
N LEU A 462 12.57 24.67 8.45
CA LEU A 462 11.30 24.16 8.94
C LEU A 462 11.31 23.94 10.46
N GLU A 463 12.41 23.46 11.04
CA GLU A 463 12.59 23.31 12.48
C GLU A 463 12.38 24.64 13.21
N TRP A 464 13.05 25.70 12.74
CA TRP A 464 12.87 27.05 13.29
C TRP A 464 11.43 27.55 13.16
N GLU A 465 10.77 27.32 12.02
CA GLU A 465 9.36 27.73 11.84
C GLU A 465 8.41 26.94 12.75
N LEU A 466 8.64 25.65 12.97
CA LEU A 466 7.85 24.83 13.89
C LEU A 466 8.03 25.29 15.35
N GLU A 467 9.26 25.62 15.75
CA GLU A 467 9.55 26.22 17.06
C GLU A 467 8.85 27.57 17.22
N GLU A 468 8.90 28.42 16.20
CA GLU A 468 8.28 29.74 16.21
C GLU A 468 6.75 29.64 16.27
N TYR A 469 6.14 28.69 15.55
CA TYR A 469 4.71 28.39 15.67
C TYR A 469 4.36 27.94 17.09
N SER A 470 5.13 27.00 17.65
CA SER A 470 4.94 26.50 19.02
C SER A 470 5.02 27.62 20.05
N ARG A 471 6.05 28.49 19.94
CA ARG A 471 6.22 29.67 20.79
C ARG A 471 5.04 30.61 20.70
N LYS A 472 4.60 30.95 19.48
CA LYS A 472 3.53 31.93 19.21
C LYS A 472 2.11 31.43 19.54
N ILE A 473 1.92 30.13 19.76
CA ILE A 473 0.66 29.61 20.31
C ILE A 473 0.52 29.97 21.80
N ASN A 474 1.63 30.19 22.50
CA ASN A 474 1.58 30.55 23.91
C ASN A 474 0.80 31.86 24.13
N TRP A 475 -0.11 31.83 25.11
CA TRP A 475 -0.98 32.96 25.47
C TRP A 475 -0.21 34.27 25.71
N SER A 476 1.00 34.17 26.27
CA SER A 476 1.84 35.32 26.65
C SER A 476 2.30 36.17 25.46
N VAL A 477 2.43 35.59 24.27
CA VAL A 477 2.96 36.26 23.05
C VAL A 477 1.92 36.35 21.93
N ARG A 478 0.63 36.19 22.25
CA ARG A 478 -0.46 36.16 21.25
C ARG A 478 -0.66 37.47 20.48
N TYR A 479 -0.13 38.58 20.99
CA TYR A 479 -0.20 39.89 20.34
C TYR A 479 0.82 40.04 19.21
N GLU A 480 1.83 39.18 19.15
CA GLU A 480 2.83 39.22 18.08
C GLU A 480 2.19 38.84 16.73
N PRO A 481 2.60 39.49 15.63
CA PRO A 481 2.09 39.19 14.31
C PRO A 481 2.41 37.75 13.91
N LYS A 482 1.40 37.09 13.33
CA LYS A 482 1.54 35.77 12.72
C LYS A 482 2.22 35.90 11.36
N GLY A 483 3.11 34.97 11.05
CA GLY A 483 3.88 34.94 9.81
C GLY A 483 3.81 33.60 9.09
N PRO A 484 4.82 33.25 8.28
CA PRO A 484 4.84 32.01 7.50
C PRO A 484 4.90 30.75 8.39
N GLU A 485 5.15 30.88 9.70
CA GLU A 485 5.14 29.74 10.61
C GLU A 485 3.75 29.08 10.76
N GLN A 486 2.67 29.79 10.42
CA GLN A 486 1.29 29.32 10.63
C GLN A 486 0.94 28.04 9.88
N ASP A 487 1.59 27.79 8.74
CA ASP A 487 1.41 26.60 7.92
C ASP A 487 2.62 25.64 7.98
N ALA A 488 3.57 25.88 8.88
CA ALA A 488 4.80 25.09 8.98
C ALA A 488 4.52 23.59 9.16
N TRP A 489 3.51 23.22 9.95
CA TRP A 489 3.09 21.83 10.12
C TRP A 489 2.49 21.20 8.84
N LEU A 490 1.87 21.99 7.96
CA LEU A 490 1.41 21.53 6.64
C LEU A 490 2.59 21.31 5.70
N ARG A 491 3.53 22.25 5.67
CA ARG A 491 4.76 22.13 4.89
C ARG A 491 5.64 20.99 5.40
N ALA A 492 5.61 20.69 6.70
CA ALA A 492 6.26 19.53 7.29
C ALA A 492 5.64 18.22 6.77
N ALA A 493 4.32 18.09 6.74
CA ALA A 493 3.67 16.92 6.15
C ALA A 493 4.05 16.72 4.67
N GLN A 494 4.11 17.80 3.89
CA GLN A 494 4.57 17.76 2.50
C GLN A 494 6.04 17.34 2.42
N ARG A 495 6.90 17.89 3.30
CA ARG A 495 8.33 17.59 3.32
C ARG A 495 8.61 16.15 3.74
N PHE A 496 7.85 15.56 4.65
CA PHE A 496 8.08 14.18 5.10
C PHE A 496 7.49 13.15 4.12
N CYS A 497 6.24 13.34 3.70
CA CYS A 497 5.47 12.32 3.00
C CYS A 497 5.01 12.71 1.59
N GLY A 498 5.20 13.96 1.19
CA GLY A 498 4.74 14.47 -0.11
C GLY A 498 3.23 14.69 -0.19
N VAL A 499 2.56 14.86 0.97
CA VAL A 499 1.11 15.11 1.07
C VAL A 499 0.85 16.43 1.77
N GLY A 500 -0.24 17.12 1.41
CA GLY A 500 -0.60 18.39 2.05
C GLY A 500 -2.09 18.68 2.02
N LEU A 501 -2.52 19.59 2.89
CA LEU A 501 -3.80 20.26 2.73
C LEU A 501 -3.69 21.27 1.58
N GLY A 502 -3.89 20.83 0.33
CA GLY A 502 -4.11 21.75 -0.80
C GLY A 502 -5.10 22.86 -0.42
N ASP A 503 -4.79 24.07 -0.88
CA ASP A 503 -5.47 25.32 -0.52
C ASP A 503 -6.98 25.15 -0.67
N GLY A 504 -7.67 25.16 0.47
CA GLY A 504 -9.12 25.12 0.58
C GLY A 504 -9.63 26.43 1.11
#